data_AF-A0A496UHH7-F1
#
_entry.id   AF-A0A496UHH7-F1
#
_cell.length_a   1.000
_cell.length_b   1.000
_cell.length_c   1.000
_cell.angle_alpha   90.00
_cell.angle_beta   90.00
_cell.angle_gamma   90.00
#
_symmetry.space_group_name_H-M   'P 1'
#
loop_
_entity.id
_entity.type
_entity.pdbx_description
1 polymer ?
#
loop_
_entity_poly.entity_id
_entity_poly.type
_entity_poly.pdbx_seq_one_letter_code
_entity_poly.pdbx_strand_id
1 'polypeptide(L)'
;MKIYCTIAMIALLNLCISPALASIIEFKELDIDFTNTIDAATKATWSEPDILTINTNGLGWNGEPASMRDGWIHTVPMALGLSWRPPYAISVRVCIEPEMEEITLGNDQVTTPYQGDVYVRYSPDTMHWSTWQVLGPGDQQTSILIQNPGRHFSGTVRVPYSAREEYDTFLGKYATLDVPWRSDEEAAVQWIVGNDPDFFEREIPFIGYIEFLYEGSFHGGQRIASFRAEITYGMSGLHYAPENDDYGDRDERPWSFVSN
;
A
#
# COMPACT_ATOMS: atom_id res chain seq x y z
N MET A 1 -17.14 65.46 -12.45
CA MET A 1 -16.03 64.48 -12.46
C MET A 1 -16.12 63.64 -11.19
N LYS A 2 -16.25 62.31 -11.35
CA LYS A 2 -16.05 61.23 -10.37
C LYS A 2 -16.98 61.18 -9.14
N ILE A 3 -17.95 60.25 -9.15
CA ILE A 3 -18.27 59.25 -8.10
C ILE A 3 -19.24 58.25 -8.77
N TYR A 4 -18.76 57.38 -9.66
CA TYR A 4 -19.50 56.21 -10.19
C TYR A 4 -18.54 55.12 -10.71
N CYS A 5 -17.36 54.97 -10.08
CA CYS A 5 -16.39 53.93 -10.50
C CYS A 5 -16.01 52.95 -9.38
N THR A 6 -16.48 53.13 -8.16
CA THR A 6 -15.94 52.39 -7.00
C THR A 6 -16.81 51.23 -6.51
N ILE A 7 -17.90 50.90 -7.21
CA ILE A 7 -18.78 49.77 -6.83
C ILE A 7 -18.64 48.59 -7.81
N ALA A 8 -18.07 48.80 -9.00
CA ALA A 8 -17.91 47.74 -10.00
C ALA A 8 -16.64 46.87 -9.83
N MET A 9 -15.75 47.19 -8.88
CA MET A 9 -14.43 46.55 -8.77
C MET A 9 -14.26 45.64 -7.54
N ILE A 10 -15.30 45.49 -6.71
CA ILE A 10 -15.30 44.56 -5.56
C ILE A 10 -16.16 43.31 -5.85
N ALA A 11 -17.06 43.36 -6.85
CA ALA A 11 -17.89 42.21 -7.23
C ALA A 11 -17.19 41.19 -8.15
N LEU A 12 -15.96 41.46 -8.62
CA LEU A 12 -15.24 40.58 -9.56
C LEU A 12 -14.07 39.80 -8.93
N LEU A 13 -13.85 39.92 -7.62
CA LEU A 13 -12.71 39.29 -6.93
C LEU A 13 -13.09 38.06 -6.09
N ASN A 14 -14.31 37.52 -6.26
CA ASN A 14 -14.86 36.51 -5.36
C ASN A 14 -15.18 35.13 -5.96
N LEU A 15 -14.87 34.82 -7.23
CA LEU A 15 -15.37 33.56 -7.83
C LEU A 15 -14.41 32.83 -8.79
N CYS A 16 -13.10 33.00 -8.64
CA CYS A 16 -12.15 32.09 -9.25
C CYS A 16 -11.23 31.52 -8.18
N ILE A 17 -11.79 30.69 -7.28
CA ILE A 17 -10.98 29.64 -6.65
C ILE A 17 -10.70 28.65 -7.77
N SER A 18 -9.68 28.93 -8.57
CA SER A 18 -9.19 28.00 -9.58
C SER A 18 -8.66 26.78 -8.84
N PRO A 19 -9.12 25.55 -9.16
CA PRO A 19 -8.56 24.35 -8.57
C PRO A 19 -7.08 24.30 -8.95
N ALA A 20 -6.19 24.35 -7.96
CA ALA A 20 -4.78 24.11 -8.18
C ALA A 20 -4.59 22.62 -8.48
N LEU A 21 -3.90 22.30 -9.58
CA LEU A 21 -3.39 20.95 -9.81
C LEU A 21 -2.19 20.76 -8.88
N ALA A 22 -2.44 20.25 -7.68
CA ALA A 22 -1.41 19.81 -6.76
C ALA A 22 -1.08 18.33 -7.03
N SER A 23 0.20 18.00 -7.02
CA SER A 23 0.68 16.61 -7.01
C SER A 23 1.25 16.31 -5.64
N ILE A 24 0.71 15.31 -4.96
CA ILE A 24 1.23 14.77 -3.71
C ILE A 24 2.09 13.56 -4.09
N ILE A 25 3.35 13.52 -3.65
CA ILE A 25 4.24 12.38 -3.84
C ILE A 25 4.63 11.89 -2.46
N GLU A 26 4.40 10.61 -2.20
CA GLU A 26 4.63 9.98 -0.91
C GLU A 26 5.49 8.73 -1.04
N PHE A 27 6.20 8.43 0.04
CA PHE A 27 7.02 7.24 0.21
C PHE A 27 6.64 6.56 1.52
N LYS A 28 6.35 5.26 1.48
CA LYS A 28 6.04 4.44 2.64
C LYS A 28 6.95 3.22 2.66
N GLU A 29 7.30 2.79 3.86
CA GLU A 29 8.14 1.63 4.09
C GLU A 29 7.50 0.72 5.14
N LEU A 30 7.50 -0.57 4.87
CA LEU A 30 7.23 -1.62 5.84
C LEU A 30 8.50 -2.43 5.98
N ASP A 31 9.10 -2.40 7.17
CA ASP A 31 10.28 -3.19 7.51
C ASP A 31 9.92 -4.17 8.62
N ILE A 32 10.21 -5.45 8.40
CA ILE A 32 9.92 -6.54 9.34
C ILE A 32 11.24 -7.21 9.69
N ASP A 33 11.63 -7.12 10.96
CA ASP A 33 12.83 -7.76 11.48
C ASP A 33 12.50 -9.14 12.07
N PHE A 34 12.78 -10.20 11.31
CA PHE A 34 12.57 -11.57 11.76
C PHE A 34 13.65 -12.08 12.72
N THR A 35 14.62 -11.25 13.10
CA THR A 35 15.51 -11.53 14.25
C THR A 35 14.92 -11.04 15.57
N ASN A 36 13.86 -10.22 15.50
CA ASN A 36 13.13 -9.67 16.64
C ASN A 36 11.69 -10.20 16.68
N THR A 37 11.41 -11.15 17.57
CA THR A 37 10.09 -11.79 17.68
C THR A 37 8.95 -10.80 17.91
N ILE A 38 9.18 -9.74 18.70
CA ILE A 38 8.15 -8.75 18.99
C ILE A 38 7.84 -7.95 17.73
N ASP A 39 8.87 -7.46 17.02
CA ASP A 39 8.70 -6.70 15.79
C ASP A 39 7.94 -7.50 14.74
N ALA A 40 8.43 -8.70 14.44
CA ALA A 40 7.83 -9.59 13.45
C ALA A 40 6.37 -9.92 13.77
N ALA A 41 6.05 -10.30 15.01
CA ALA A 41 4.69 -10.68 15.40
C ALA A 41 3.68 -9.52 15.37
N THR A 42 4.15 -8.27 15.43
CA THR A 42 3.28 -7.08 15.28
C THR A 42 3.02 -6.70 13.83
N LYS A 43 3.86 -7.15 12.89
CA LYS A 43 3.83 -6.72 11.48
C LYS A 43 3.50 -7.84 10.49
N ALA A 44 3.64 -9.10 10.90
CA ALA A 44 3.33 -10.24 10.07
C ALA A 44 2.90 -11.46 10.89
N THR A 45 2.23 -12.37 10.19
CA THR A 45 1.99 -13.75 10.61
C THR A 45 2.63 -14.68 9.59
N TRP A 46 2.84 -15.94 9.96
CA TRP A 46 3.45 -16.93 9.07
C TRP A 46 2.87 -18.32 9.32
N SER A 47 3.06 -19.20 8.33
CA SER A 47 2.60 -20.59 8.40
C SER A 47 3.29 -21.37 9.50
N GLU A 48 2.57 -22.30 10.14
CA GLU A 48 3.10 -23.26 11.10
C GLU A 48 4.03 -22.62 12.16
N PRO A 49 3.56 -21.68 12.99
CA PRO A 49 4.42 -20.93 13.92
C PRO A 49 5.12 -21.79 14.99
N ASP A 50 4.62 -23.01 15.24
CA ASP A 50 5.28 -24.00 16.11
C ASP A 50 6.52 -24.65 15.45
N ILE A 51 6.65 -24.50 14.14
CA ILE A 51 7.67 -25.11 13.28
C ILE A 51 8.59 -24.04 12.69
N LEU A 52 8.02 -23.05 11.99
CA LEU A 52 8.73 -21.88 11.49
C LEU A 52 8.84 -20.90 12.66
N THR A 53 10.02 -20.87 13.26
CA THR A 53 10.27 -20.14 14.50
C THR A 53 11.25 -19.02 14.25
N ILE A 54 11.06 -17.92 14.96
CA ILE A 54 12.01 -16.80 14.98
C ILE A 54 13.13 -17.10 15.98
N ASN A 55 14.36 -16.82 15.57
CA ASN A 55 15.50 -16.73 16.46
C ASN A 55 16.42 -15.57 16.02
N THR A 56 17.61 -15.46 16.63
CA THR A 56 18.59 -14.40 16.33
C THR A 56 19.06 -14.35 14.88
N ASN A 57 18.81 -15.40 14.10
CA ASN A 57 19.24 -15.53 12.70
C ASN A 57 18.06 -15.37 11.72
N GLY A 58 16.84 -15.12 12.20
CA GLY A 58 15.66 -14.95 11.35
C GLY A 58 14.57 -16.00 11.55
N LEU A 59 13.53 -15.90 10.71
CA LEU A 59 12.41 -16.82 10.59
C LEU A 59 12.79 -18.04 9.73
N GLY A 60 12.59 -19.24 10.28
CA GLY A 60 12.80 -20.49 9.57
C GLY A 60 12.75 -21.68 10.52
N TRP A 61 13.30 -22.83 10.11
CA TRP A 61 13.29 -24.03 10.93
C TRP A 61 14.65 -24.70 10.99
N ASN A 62 14.91 -25.41 12.10
CA ASN A 62 16.15 -26.13 12.32
C ASN A 62 16.05 -27.54 11.73
N GLY A 63 16.01 -27.61 10.40
CA GLY A 63 16.02 -28.86 9.63
C GLY A 63 17.35 -29.10 8.92
N GLU A 64 17.45 -30.27 8.28
CA GLU A 64 18.56 -30.57 7.36
C GLU A 64 18.47 -29.67 6.10
N PRO A 65 19.60 -29.13 5.59
CA PRO A 65 19.59 -28.22 4.43
C PRO A 65 18.92 -28.76 3.17
N ALA A 66 19.06 -30.07 2.92
CA ALA A 66 18.42 -30.74 1.78
C ALA A 66 16.90 -30.96 1.96
N SER A 67 16.36 -30.68 3.15
CA SER A 67 14.92 -30.75 3.43
C SER A 67 14.27 -29.37 3.30
N MET A 68 13.02 -29.35 2.85
CA MET A 68 12.24 -28.13 2.70
C MET A 68 10.85 -28.27 3.30
N ARG A 69 10.26 -27.13 3.68
CA ARG A 69 8.87 -27.00 4.05
C ARG A 69 8.27 -25.83 3.28
N ASP A 70 7.14 -26.05 2.63
CA ASP A 70 6.41 -24.94 2.03
C ASP A 70 5.78 -24.10 3.13
N GLY A 71 5.79 -22.78 2.95
CA GLY A 71 5.25 -21.88 3.94
C GLY A 71 4.97 -20.50 3.36
N TRP A 72 4.42 -19.65 4.21
CA TRP A 72 4.06 -18.28 3.84
C TRP A 72 4.32 -17.28 4.97
N ILE A 73 4.47 -16.01 4.57
CA ILE A 73 4.52 -14.84 5.46
C ILE A 73 3.46 -13.87 4.96
N HIS A 74 2.56 -13.43 5.83
CA HIS A 74 1.48 -12.51 5.50
C HIS A 74 1.60 -11.26 6.40
N THR A 75 1.78 -10.10 5.79
CA THR A 75 1.91 -8.82 6.52
C THR A 75 0.57 -8.30 7.00
N VAL A 76 0.58 -7.49 8.05
CA VAL A 76 -0.59 -6.68 8.43
C VAL A 76 -0.90 -5.64 7.35
N PRO A 77 -2.16 -5.16 7.25
CA PRO A 77 -2.51 -4.04 6.39
C PRO A 77 -1.69 -2.78 6.70
N MET A 78 -1.18 -2.13 5.65
CA MET A 78 -0.55 -0.82 5.75
C MET A 78 -1.42 0.22 5.02
N ALA A 79 -1.80 1.29 5.72
CA ALA A 79 -2.57 2.38 5.13
C ALA A 79 -1.72 3.21 4.15
N LEU A 80 -2.33 3.59 3.02
CA LEU A 80 -1.72 4.38 1.96
C LEU A 80 -2.55 5.62 1.65
N GLY A 81 -1.88 6.68 1.19
CA GLY A 81 -2.52 7.97 0.92
C GLY A 81 -2.63 8.86 2.15
N LEU A 82 -3.42 9.92 1.98
CA LEU A 82 -3.80 10.84 3.03
C LEU A 82 -5.20 10.48 3.53
N SER A 83 -5.55 10.96 4.72
CA SER A 83 -6.86 10.73 5.35
C SER A 83 -8.05 11.23 4.52
N TRP A 84 -7.81 12.02 3.49
CA TRP A 84 -8.84 12.58 2.61
C TRP A 84 -8.63 12.22 1.13
N ARG A 85 -7.57 11.48 0.80
CA ARG A 85 -7.22 11.14 -0.59
C ARG A 85 -6.37 9.86 -0.66
N PRO A 86 -6.94 8.74 -1.12
CA PRO A 86 -6.20 7.51 -1.37
C PRO A 86 -5.58 7.49 -2.78
N PRO A 87 -4.43 6.81 -2.99
CA PRO A 87 -3.91 6.56 -4.32
C PRO A 87 -4.75 5.52 -5.07
N TYR A 88 -4.60 5.49 -6.39
CA TYR A 88 -5.16 4.43 -7.26
C TYR A 88 -4.09 3.71 -8.06
N ALA A 89 -2.84 4.16 -7.97
CA ALA A 89 -1.69 3.51 -8.57
C ALA A 89 -0.47 3.72 -7.69
N ILE A 90 0.28 2.64 -7.47
CA ILE A 90 1.50 2.62 -6.66
C ILE A 90 2.60 1.83 -7.38
N SER A 91 3.85 2.16 -7.09
CA SER A 91 5.01 1.33 -7.38
C SER A 91 5.45 0.64 -6.10
N VAL A 92 5.74 -0.65 -6.19
CA VAL A 92 6.15 -1.49 -5.07
C VAL A 92 7.51 -2.10 -5.36
N ARG A 93 8.37 -2.13 -4.34
CA ARG A 93 9.60 -2.93 -4.31
C ARG A 93 9.64 -3.72 -3.01
N VAL A 94 10.04 -4.97 -3.07
CA VAL A 94 10.21 -5.83 -1.90
C VAL A 94 11.60 -6.44 -1.93
N CYS A 95 12.30 -6.37 -0.80
CA CYS A 95 13.55 -7.07 -0.54
C CYS A 95 13.33 -8.07 0.59
N ILE A 96 13.75 -9.32 0.39
CA ILE A 96 13.76 -10.35 1.43
C ILE A 96 15.19 -10.83 1.60
N GLU A 97 15.73 -10.67 2.81
CA GLU A 97 17.11 -11.05 3.12
C GLU A 97 17.17 -12.36 3.92
N PRO A 98 18.24 -13.16 3.76
CA PRO A 98 19.33 -13.00 2.79
C PRO A 98 18.93 -13.50 1.38
N GLU A 99 19.88 -13.45 0.44
CA GLU A 99 19.80 -14.20 -0.82
C GLU A 99 19.73 -15.71 -0.57
N MET A 100 19.25 -16.46 -1.55
CA MET A 100 19.23 -17.93 -1.45
C MET A 100 20.66 -18.48 -1.55
N GLU A 101 21.06 -19.26 -0.54
CA GLU A 101 22.35 -19.95 -0.55
C GLU A 101 22.24 -21.29 -1.28
N GLU A 102 23.33 -21.72 -1.91
CA GLU A 102 23.43 -23.05 -2.50
C GLU A 102 23.27 -24.14 -1.43
N ILE A 103 22.54 -25.20 -1.78
CA ILE A 103 22.41 -26.40 -0.95
C ILE A 103 22.97 -27.62 -1.69
N THR A 104 23.54 -28.55 -0.92
CA THR A 104 23.90 -29.88 -1.40
C THR A 104 22.77 -30.84 -1.08
N LEU A 105 22.21 -31.45 -2.12
CA LEU A 105 21.19 -32.47 -2.01
C LEU A 105 21.81 -33.82 -1.59
N GLY A 106 20.98 -34.75 -1.12
CA GLY A 106 21.46 -36.07 -0.66
C GLY A 106 22.13 -36.95 -1.73
N ASN A 107 22.12 -36.53 -3.00
CA ASN A 107 22.79 -37.17 -4.12
C ASN A 107 24.04 -36.39 -4.61
N ASP A 108 24.59 -35.51 -3.76
CA ASP A 108 25.72 -34.63 -4.02
C ASP A 108 25.51 -33.59 -5.13
N GLN A 109 24.28 -33.42 -5.65
CA GLN A 109 23.96 -32.31 -6.55
C GLN A 109 23.87 -30.99 -5.76
N VAL A 110 24.47 -29.95 -6.31
CA VAL A 110 24.37 -28.58 -5.78
C VAL A 110 23.31 -27.83 -6.55
N THR A 111 22.43 -27.12 -5.84
CA THR A 111 21.39 -26.29 -6.44
C THR A 111 21.12 -25.06 -5.58
N THR A 112 20.75 -23.95 -6.20
CA THR A 112 20.21 -22.78 -5.50
C THR A 112 18.69 -22.94 -5.45
N PRO A 113 18.07 -22.99 -4.27
CA PRO A 113 16.63 -23.17 -4.18
C PRO A 113 15.85 -22.00 -4.78
N TYR A 114 14.59 -22.28 -5.12
CA TYR A 114 13.67 -21.25 -5.58
C TYR A 114 13.47 -20.18 -4.51
N GLN A 115 13.52 -18.91 -4.90
CA GLN A 115 13.48 -17.78 -3.98
C GLN A 115 12.09 -17.47 -3.40
N GLY A 116 11.04 -18.13 -3.92
CA GLY A 116 9.63 -17.88 -3.61
C GLY A 116 9.01 -16.80 -4.49
N ASP A 117 7.73 -16.54 -4.24
CA ASP A 117 6.91 -15.51 -4.87
C ASP A 117 6.44 -14.50 -3.84
N VAL A 118 6.35 -13.23 -4.24
CA VAL A 118 5.71 -12.19 -3.44
C VAL A 118 4.46 -11.73 -4.16
N TYR A 119 3.35 -11.73 -3.43
CA TYR A 119 2.07 -11.24 -3.86
C TYR A 119 1.71 -9.96 -3.12
N VAL A 120 0.93 -9.13 -3.78
CA VAL A 120 0.38 -7.90 -3.24
C VAL A 120 -1.11 -7.85 -3.51
N ARG A 121 -1.87 -7.34 -2.55
CA ARG A 121 -3.29 -7.00 -2.73
C ARG A 121 -3.59 -5.67 -2.06
N TYR A 122 -4.71 -5.08 -2.42
CA TYR A 122 -5.14 -3.81 -1.85
C TYR A 122 -6.61 -3.82 -1.46
N SER A 123 -7.00 -2.88 -0.62
CA SER A 123 -8.37 -2.71 -0.15
C SER A 123 -8.69 -1.23 0.09
N PRO A 124 -9.93 -0.77 -0.10
CA PRO A 124 -10.37 0.54 0.35
C PRO A 124 -10.57 0.63 1.87
N ASP A 125 -10.85 -0.49 2.55
CA ASP A 125 -11.49 -0.50 3.87
C ASP A 125 -11.04 -1.62 4.83
N THR A 126 -10.00 -2.39 4.47
CA THR A 126 -9.49 -3.60 5.16
C THR A 126 -10.42 -4.81 5.18
N MET A 127 -11.62 -4.72 4.60
CA MET A 127 -12.61 -5.80 4.56
C MET A 127 -12.74 -6.40 3.17
N HIS A 128 -12.84 -5.52 2.16
CA HIS A 128 -13.01 -5.90 0.76
C HIS A 128 -11.67 -5.82 0.06
N TRP A 129 -11.11 -6.99 -0.29
CA TRP A 129 -9.77 -7.09 -0.83
C TRP A 129 -9.78 -7.43 -2.31
N SER A 130 -8.85 -6.82 -3.06
CA SER A 130 -8.54 -7.27 -4.41
C SER A 130 -8.02 -8.72 -4.38
N THR A 131 -8.04 -9.37 -5.53
CA THR A 131 -7.26 -10.60 -5.71
C THR A 131 -5.77 -10.32 -5.55
N TRP A 132 -5.01 -11.33 -5.16
CA TRP A 132 -3.56 -11.29 -5.10
C TRP A 132 -2.95 -11.09 -6.50
N GLN A 133 -1.97 -10.20 -6.58
CA GLN A 133 -1.19 -9.93 -7.78
C GLN A 133 0.26 -10.30 -7.51
N VAL A 134 0.86 -11.13 -8.36
CA VAL A 134 2.27 -11.51 -8.21
C VAL A 134 3.18 -10.34 -8.59
N LEU A 135 4.20 -10.08 -7.78
CA LEU A 135 5.29 -9.18 -8.09
C LEU A 135 6.31 -9.91 -8.96
N GLY A 136 6.77 -9.25 -10.01
CA GLY A 136 7.83 -9.79 -10.85
C GLY A 136 9.18 -9.77 -10.12
N PRO A 137 10.18 -10.53 -10.60
CA PRO A 137 11.56 -10.34 -10.16
C PRO A 137 11.96 -8.87 -10.35
N GLY A 138 12.58 -8.28 -9.33
CA GLY A 138 13.05 -6.90 -9.38
C GLY A 138 14.12 -6.74 -10.45
N ASP A 139 13.95 -5.81 -11.38
CA ASP A 139 15.03 -5.45 -12.32
C ASP A 139 16.26 -5.01 -11.52
N GLN A 140 17.42 -5.57 -11.83
CA GLN A 140 18.73 -5.26 -11.23
C GLN A 140 19.21 -3.81 -11.47
N GLN A 141 18.35 -2.87 -11.88
CA GLN A 141 18.74 -1.59 -12.48
C GLN A 141 18.24 -0.35 -11.72
N THR A 142 18.59 -0.24 -10.44
CA THR A 142 18.86 1.10 -9.88
C THR A 142 20.17 1.04 -9.11
N SER A 143 21.03 2.06 -9.21
CA SER A 143 22.31 2.15 -8.49
C SER A 143 22.19 2.04 -6.96
N ILE A 144 20.97 2.11 -6.44
CA ILE A 144 20.58 1.92 -5.03
C ILE A 144 20.52 0.42 -4.66
N LEU A 145 20.19 -0.48 -5.60
CA LEU A 145 20.13 -1.94 -5.39
C LEU A 145 21.51 -2.60 -5.29
N ILE A 146 22.58 -1.93 -5.72
CA ILE A 146 23.96 -2.43 -5.62
C ILE A 146 24.45 -2.50 -4.16
N GLN A 147 23.73 -1.89 -3.21
CA GLN A 147 24.13 -1.80 -1.80
C GLN A 147 23.38 -2.75 -0.86
N ASN A 148 22.31 -3.42 -1.30
CA ASN A 148 21.45 -4.26 -0.46
C ASN A 148 21.33 -5.69 -1.03
N PRO A 149 22.12 -6.67 -0.53
CA PRO A 149 22.03 -8.07 -0.95
C PRO A 149 20.66 -8.64 -0.55
N GLY A 150 20.01 -9.40 -1.43
CA GLY A 150 18.71 -9.99 -1.09
C GLY A 150 17.90 -10.47 -2.30
N ARG A 151 16.74 -11.06 -2.02
CA ARG A 151 15.76 -11.45 -3.03
C ARG A 151 14.86 -10.26 -3.34
N HIS A 152 14.89 -9.81 -4.58
CA HIS A 152 14.22 -8.57 -4.99
C HIS A 152 13.00 -8.86 -5.86
N PHE A 153 11.89 -8.21 -5.52
CA PHE A 153 10.63 -8.28 -6.25
C PHE A 153 10.10 -6.87 -6.50
N SER A 154 9.43 -6.65 -7.62
CA SER A 154 8.87 -5.34 -7.94
C SER A 154 7.63 -5.43 -8.82
N GLY A 155 6.81 -4.38 -8.76
CA GLY A 155 5.63 -4.29 -9.60
C GLY A 155 4.93 -2.94 -9.47
N THR A 156 3.97 -2.73 -10.36
CA THR A 156 3.02 -1.62 -10.26
C THR A 156 1.66 -2.20 -9.94
N VAL A 157 1.01 -1.70 -8.90
CA VAL A 157 -0.39 -2.02 -8.58
C VAL A 157 -1.23 -0.83 -9.00
N ARG A 158 -2.29 -1.08 -9.76
CA ARG A 158 -3.19 -0.04 -10.25
C ARG A 158 -4.63 -0.51 -10.24
N VAL A 159 -5.52 0.35 -9.77
CA VAL A 159 -6.96 0.18 -9.94
C VAL A 159 -7.34 0.45 -11.40
N PRO A 160 -8.02 -0.47 -12.10
CA PRO A 160 -8.52 -0.22 -13.44
C PRO A 160 -9.43 1.00 -13.49
N TYR A 161 -9.29 1.84 -14.52
CA TYR A 161 -10.15 3.03 -14.67
C TYR A 161 -11.64 2.68 -14.73
N SER A 162 -11.99 1.54 -15.32
CA SER A 162 -13.39 1.07 -15.37
C SER A 162 -13.97 0.78 -13.99
N ALA A 163 -13.16 0.24 -13.06
CA ALA A 163 -13.58 -0.02 -11.68
C ALA A 163 -13.65 1.25 -10.82
N ARG A 164 -13.19 2.38 -11.36
CA ARG A 164 -13.19 3.69 -10.68
C ARG A 164 -14.30 4.61 -11.18
N GLU A 165 -14.86 4.36 -12.36
CA GLU A 165 -15.81 5.28 -13.03
C GLU A 165 -17.05 5.59 -12.16
N GLU A 166 -17.61 4.58 -11.52
CA GLU A 166 -18.76 4.77 -10.62
C GLU A 166 -18.37 5.58 -9.37
N TYR A 167 -17.21 5.28 -8.79
CA TYR A 167 -16.65 6.03 -7.67
C TYR A 167 -16.39 7.50 -8.02
N ASP A 168 -15.77 7.79 -9.17
CA ASP A 168 -15.52 9.15 -9.64
C ASP A 168 -16.84 9.91 -9.88
N THR A 169 -17.89 9.21 -10.32
CA THR A 169 -19.24 9.78 -10.43
C THR A 169 -19.81 10.15 -9.06
N PHE A 170 -19.64 9.29 -8.05
CA PHE A 170 -20.06 9.60 -6.69
C PHE A 170 -19.26 10.75 -6.07
N LEU A 171 -17.94 10.83 -6.30
CA LEU A 171 -17.12 11.96 -5.89
C LEU A 171 -17.62 13.26 -6.51
N GLY A 172 -17.98 13.24 -7.80
CA GLY A 172 -18.58 14.39 -8.48
C GLY A 172 -19.90 14.82 -7.85
N LYS A 173 -20.77 13.88 -7.47
CA LYS A 173 -22.03 14.17 -6.76
C LYS A 173 -21.77 14.76 -5.38
N TYR A 174 -20.90 14.13 -4.59
CA TYR A 174 -20.52 14.58 -3.26
C TYR A 174 -20.00 16.02 -3.27
N ALA A 175 -19.15 16.36 -4.24
CA ALA A 175 -18.60 17.71 -4.39
C ALA A 175 -19.64 18.80 -4.70
N THR A 176 -20.88 18.44 -5.10
CA THR A 176 -21.99 19.38 -5.30
C THR A 176 -22.88 19.56 -4.07
N LEU A 177 -22.69 18.74 -3.04
CA LEU A 177 -23.42 18.84 -1.78
C LEU A 177 -22.92 20.05 -0.97
N ASP A 178 -23.77 20.48 -0.05
CA ASP A 178 -23.41 21.49 0.97
C ASP A 178 -22.58 20.82 2.07
N VAL A 179 -21.30 20.59 1.77
CA VAL A 179 -20.34 19.92 2.66
C VAL A 179 -19.13 20.82 2.94
N PRO A 180 -18.53 20.76 4.14
CA PRO A 180 -17.47 21.69 4.51
C PRO A 180 -16.17 21.48 3.72
N TRP A 181 -15.96 20.28 3.15
CA TRP A 181 -14.83 19.99 2.29
C TRP A 181 -15.20 19.06 1.14
N ARG A 182 -15.23 19.62 -0.07
CA ARG A 182 -15.69 18.93 -1.30
C ARG A 182 -14.71 17.90 -1.85
N SER A 183 -13.43 18.00 -1.48
CA SER A 183 -12.40 17.05 -1.89
C SER A 183 -12.14 15.95 -0.86
N ASP A 184 -12.90 15.92 0.24
CA ASP A 184 -12.73 14.93 1.29
C ASP A 184 -13.25 13.56 0.85
N GLU A 185 -12.35 12.71 0.35
CA GLU A 185 -12.73 11.38 -0.13
C GLU A 185 -13.13 10.42 1.01
N GLU A 186 -12.64 10.61 2.24
CA GLU A 186 -13.07 9.77 3.36
C GLU A 186 -14.52 10.08 3.75
N ALA A 187 -14.90 11.36 3.80
CA ALA A 187 -16.29 11.77 4.02
C ALA A 187 -17.19 11.38 2.83
N ALA A 188 -16.67 11.48 1.59
CA ALA A 188 -17.38 11.00 0.41
C ALA A 188 -17.64 9.50 0.47
N VAL A 189 -16.65 8.71 0.88
CA VAL A 189 -16.80 7.25 1.08
C VAL A 189 -17.86 6.96 2.13
N GLN A 190 -17.83 7.63 3.28
CA GLN A 190 -18.88 7.49 4.32
C GLN A 190 -20.28 7.77 3.75
N TRP A 191 -20.42 8.81 2.93
CA TRP A 191 -21.67 9.12 2.26
C TRP A 191 -22.07 8.03 1.25
N ILE A 192 -21.14 7.51 0.45
CA ILE A 192 -21.40 6.43 -0.51
C ILE A 192 -21.89 5.18 0.22
N VAL A 193 -21.12 4.66 1.19
CA VAL A 193 -21.49 3.42 1.90
C VAL A 193 -22.74 3.60 2.76
N GLY A 194 -23.03 4.82 3.22
CA GLY A 194 -24.27 5.12 3.93
C GLY A 194 -25.52 5.04 3.05
N ASN A 195 -25.38 5.26 1.74
CA ASN A 195 -26.47 5.12 0.77
C ASN A 195 -26.48 3.75 0.08
N ASP A 196 -25.33 3.10 -0.01
CA ASP A 196 -25.11 1.82 -0.68
C ASP A 196 -24.09 0.97 0.09
N PRO A 197 -24.54 0.23 1.13
CA PRO A 197 -23.65 -0.50 2.03
C PRO A 197 -22.77 -1.54 1.33
N ASP A 198 -23.26 -2.12 0.23
CA ASP A 198 -22.57 -3.18 -0.49
C ASP A 198 -21.64 -2.62 -1.60
N PHE A 199 -21.39 -1.31 -1.61
CA PHE A 199 -20.59 -0.67 -2.67
C PHE A 199 -19.20 -1.30 -2.80
N PHE A 200 -18.49 -1.51 -1.69
CA PHE A 200 -17.14 -2.10 -1.71
C PHE A 200 -17.12 -3.62 -1.94
N GLU A 201 -18.25 -4.32 -1.79
CA GLU A 201 -18.37 -5.72 -2.23
C GLU A 201 -18.31 -5.83 -3.75
N ARG A 202 -18.78 -4.80 -4.46
CA ARG A 202 -18.88 -4.78 -5.92
C ARG A 202 -17.70 -4.07 -6.56
N GLU A 203 -17.22 -2.99 -5.95
CA GLU A 203 -16.19 -2.12 -6.51
C GLU A 203 -15.02 -1.91 -5.54
N ILE A 204 -13.78 -1.92 -6.05
CA ILE A 204 -12.56 -1.65 -5.27
C ILE A 204 -11.81 -0.48 -5.92
N PRO A 205 -12.31 0.77 -5.76
CA PRO A 205 -11.99 1.88 -6.67
C PRO A 205 -10.68 2.63 -6.35
N PHE A 206 -10.05 2.33 -5.22
CA PHE A 206 -8.79 2.94 -4.80
C PHE A 206 -8.02 2.01 -3.84
N ILE A 207 -6.80 2.43 -3.49
CA ILE A 207 -5.86 1.71 -2.63
C ILE A 207 -5.82 2.48 -1.30
N GLY A 208 -6.68 2.10 -0.35
CA GLY A 208 -6.65 2.64 1.02
C GLY A 208 -5.64 1.91 1.90
N TYR A 209 -5.52 0.60 1.68
CA TYR A 209 -4.61 -0.30 2.38
C TYR A 209 -3.93 -1.25 1.40
N ILE A 210 -2.73 -1.68 1.76
CA ILE A 210 -1.96 -2.70 1.04
C ILE A 210 -1.54 -3.82 2.00
N GLU A 211 -1.48 -5.03 1.47
CA GLU A 211 -0.91 -6.20 2.14
C GLU A 211 0.01 -6.96 1.21
N PHE A 212 1.01 -7.62 1.80
CA PHE A 212 1.93 -8.51 1.12
C PHE A 212 1.82 -9.93 1.64
N LEU A 213 1.99 -10.88 0.73
CA LEU A 213 2.10 -12.30 1.01
C LEU A 213 3.35 -12.82 0.32
N TYR A 214 4.27 -13.39 1.07
CA TYR A 214 5.34 -14.20 0.53
C TYR A 214 4.94 -15.68 0.63
N GLU A 215 5.14 -16.44 -0.45
CA GLU A 215 5.02 -17.90 -0.45
C GLU A 215 6.30 -18.51 -1.01
N GLY A 216 6.80 -19.57 -0.35
CA GLY A 216 7.98 -20.26 -0.83
C GLY A 216 8.42 -21.39 0.07
N SER A 217 9.52 -22.04 -0.32
CA SER A 217 10.07 -23.16 0.40
C SER A 217 11.11 -22.68 1.42
N PHE A 218 10.89 -23.03 2.69
CA PHE A 218 11.80 -22.82 3.80
C PHE A 218 12.75 -24.02 3.89
N HIS A 219 14.00 -23.85 3.46
CA HIS A 219 15.03 -24.86 3.57
C HIS A 219 15.59 -24.96 4.98
N GLY A 220 15.92 -26.17 5.43
CA GLY A 220 16.48 -26.39 6.75
C GLY A 220 17.76 -25.59 6.97
N GLY A 221 17.84 -24.84 8.08
CA GLY A 221 19.02 -24.03 8.40
C GLY A 221 19.16 -22.72 7.63
N GLN A 222 18.39 -22.50 6.55
CA GLN A 222 18.25 -21.19 5.92
C GLN A 222 17.11 -20.41 6.59
N ARG A 223 17.37 -19.16 6.94
CA ARG A 223 16.44 -18.31 7.69
C ARG A 223 16.29 -16.96 7.02
N ILE A 224 15.05 -16.47 6.98
CA ILE A 224 14.71 -15.14 6.49
C ILE A 224 14.96 -14.15 7.61
N ALA A 225 15.92 -13.24 7.43
CA ALA A 225 16.28 -12.24 8.43
C ALA A 225 15.34 -11.04 8.40
N SER A 226 14.93 -10.60 7.21
CA SER A 226 14.10 -9.40 7.05
C SER A 226 13.16 -9.50 5.85
N PHE A 227 12.06 -8.76 5.92
CA PHE A 227 11.18 -8.45 4.80
C PHE A 227 10.95 -6.95 4.76
N ARG A 228 11.39 -6.30 3.69
CA ARG A 228 11.26 -4.85 3.51
C ARG A 228 10.46 -4.56 2.24
N ALA A 229 9.37 -3.81 2.38
CA ALA A 229 8.58 -3.30 1.26
C ALA A 229 8.66 -1.77 1.20
N GLU A 230 8.98 -1.25 0.03
CA GLU A 230 9.00 0.17 -0.30
C GLU A 230 7.89 0.49 -1.29
N ILE A 231 7.05 1.45 -0.93
CA ILE A 231 5.89 1.84 -1.72
C ILE A 231 6.03 3.32 -2.06
N THR A 232 5.98 3.63 -3.35
CA THR A 232 6.00 5.00 -3.87
C THR A 232 4.74 5.27 -4.66
N TYR A 233 4.10 6.42 -4.43
CA TYR A 233 2.90 6.80 -5.17
C TYR A 233 2.77 8.31 -5.31
N GLY A 234 2.06 8.69 -6.37
CA GLY A 234 1.66 10.06 -6.65
C GLY A 234 0.14 10.16 -6.68
N MET A 235 -0.41 11.19 -6.06
CA MET A 235 -1.84 11.51 -6.10
C MET A 235 -2.02 12.89 -6.71
N SER A 236 -2.97 13.00 -7.63
CA SER A 236 -3.35 14.26 -8.27
C SER A 236 -4.86 14.30 -8.43
N GLY A 237 -5.42 15.50 -8.60
CA GLY A 237 -6.85 15.67 -8.77
C GLY A 237 -7.28 17.10 -8.44
N LEU A 238 -8.58 17.35 -8.61
CA LEU A 238 -9.18 18.62 -8.20
C LEU A 238 -9.07 18.76 -6.68
N HIS A 239 -8.50 19.86 -6.21
CA HIS A 239 -8.41 20.20 -4.81
C HIS A 239 -9.24 21.45 -4.53
N TYR A 240 -10.18 21.33 -3.60
CA TYR A 240 -10.91 22.44 -2.99
C TYR A 240 -10.33 22.66 -1.59
N ALA A 241 -10.12 23.92 -1.20
CA ALA A 241 -9.80 24.22 0.19
C ALA A 241 -11.04 23.94 1.06
N PRO A 242 -10.86 23.45 2.30
CA PRO A 242 -11.96 23.35 3.26
C PRO A 242 -12.51 24.75 3.59
N GLU A 243 -13.77 24.82 3.99
CA GLU A 243 -14.42 26.09 4.37
C GLU A 243 -13.91 26.65 5.71
N ASN A 244 -13.27 25.81 6.54
CA ASN A 244 -12.69 26.18 7.83
C ASN A 244 -11.40 25.37 8.15
N ASP A 245 -10.66 25.82 9.17
CA ASP A 245 -9.36 25.25 9.57
C ASP A 245 -9.45 23.96 10.41
N ASP A 246 -10.65 23.41 10.63
CA ASP A 246 -10.85 22.20 11.45
C ASP A 246 -10.19 20.93 10.84
N TYR A 247 -9.69 21.04 9.61
CA TYR A 247 -9.04 19.98 8.83
C TYR A 247 -7.51 20.01 8.89
N GLY A 248 -6.92 20.83 9.78
CA GLY A 248 -5.53 21.27 9.76
C GLY A 248 -4.40 20.22 9.84
N ASP A 249 -4.70 18.93 10.07
CA ASP A 249 -3.71 17.85 10.09
C ASP A 249 -4.07 16.66 9.18
N ARG A 250 -5.11 16.80 8.34
CA ARG A 250 -5.56 15.74 7.42
C ARG A 250 -4.51 15.38 6.37
N ASP A 251 -3.60 16.31 6.08
CA ASP A 251 -2.44 16.11 5.19
C ASP A 251 -1.31 15.29 5.82
N GLU A 252 -1.34 15.10 7.14
CA GLU A 252 -0.34 14.30 7.87
C GLU A 252 -0.87 12.93 8.31
N ARG A 253 -2.20 12.78 8.33
CA ARG A 253 -2.87 11.54 8.72
C ARG A 253 -2.98 10.58 7.53
N PRO A 254 -2.68 9.28 7.73
CA PRO A 254 -2.92 8.27 6.69
C PRO A 254 -4.43 8.05 6.48
N TRP A 255 -4.76 7.40 5.36
CA TRP A 255 -6.10 6.84 5.14
C TRP A 255 -6.53 5.97 6.33
N SER A 256 -7.78 6.11 6.77
CA SER A 256 -8.25 5.46 8.00
C SER A 256 -9.66 4.90 7.92
N PHE A 257 -10.31 4.97 6.76
CA PHE A 257 -11.65 4.43 6.59
C PHE A 257 -11.64 2.91 6.78
N VAL A 258 -12.57 2.40 7.58
CA VAL A 258 -12.80 0.98 7.80
C VAL A 258 -14.29 0.74 7.78
N SER A 259 -14.74 -0.27 7.02
CA SER A 259 -16.15 -0.67 6.97
C SER A 259 -16.54 -1.41 8.26
N ASN A 260 -17.80 -1.25 8.68
CA ASN A 260 -18.35 -1.95 9.85
C ASN A 260 -18.93 -3.32 9.48
#